data_AF-A0A7V8FDC4-F1
#
_entry.id   AF-A0A7V8FDC4-F1
#
_cell.length_a   1.000
_cell.length_b   1.000
_cell.length_c   1.000
_cell.angle_alpha   90.00
_cell.angle_beta   90.00
_cell.angle_gamma   90.00
#
_symmetry.space_group_name_H-M   'P 1'
#
loop_
_entity.id
_entity.type
_entity.pdbx_description
1 polymer ?
#
loop_
_entity_poly.entity_id
_entity_poly.type
_entity_poly.pdbx_seq_one_letter_code
_entity_poly.pdbx_strand_id
1 'polypeptide(L)'
;MAAATCLLRADIGTIVATDDGEAIVRGLYDECLAVAEAAGEPVPLAAQDTARGTLTQAGSALKASMLRDLEAGQQVKAAHIVGDMLARARTADQEGLLLQVAYSSLQAYQAQRAG
;
A
#
# COMPACT_ATOMS: atom_id res chain seq x y z
N MET A 1 -4.38 4.01 -2.13
CA MET A 1 -3.09 3.31 -1.90
C MET A 1 -3.21 1.84 -2.29
N ALA A 2 -2.35 1.33 -3.17
CA ALA A 2 -2.42 -0.06 -3.65
C ALA A 2 -2.07 -1.09 -2.57
N ALA A 3 -1.02 -0.86 -1.77
CA ALA A 3 -0.58 -1.76 -0.71
C ALA A 3 -1.71 -2.04 0.31
N ALA A 4 -2.30 -0.99 0.90
CA ALA A 4 -3.37 -1.13 1.91
C ALA A 4 -4.63 -1.81 1.35
N THR A 5 -5.17 -1.29 0.25
CA THR A 5 -6.44 -1.77 -0.32
C THR A 5 -6.32 -3.22 -0.80
N CYS A 6 -5.16 -3.59 -1.38
CA CYS A 6 -4.91 -4.98 -1.70
C CYS A 6 -4.74 -5.81 -0.42
N LEU A 7 -3.83 -5.48 0.49
CA LEU A 7 -3.57 -6.25 1.72
C LEU A 7 -4.87 -6.62 2.47
N LEU A 8 -5.74 -5.62 2.68
CA LEU A 8 -6.98 -5.77 3.46
C LEU A 8 -8.21 -6.11 2.61
N ARG A 9 -8.06 -6.21 1.28
CA ARG A 9 -9.12 -6.60 0.33
C ARG A 9 -10.37 -5.70 0.42
N ALA A 10 -10.17 -4.41 0.63
CA ALA A 10 -11.24 -3.44 0.86
C ALA A 10 -10.88 -2.03 0.36
N ASP A 11 -11.88 -1.17 0.20
CA ASP A 11 -11.68 0.25 -0.05
C ASP A 11 -11.20 1.01 1.20
N ILE A 12 -10.70 2.23 1.00
CA ILE A 12 -10.13 3.06 2.08
C ILE A 12 -11.14 3.32 3.20
N GLY A 13 -12.40 3.63 2.87
CA GLY A 13 -13.41 3.91 3.88
C GLY A 13 -13.70 2.72 4.77
N THR A 14 -13.80 1.53 4.18
CA THR A 14 -13.97 0.27 4.90
C THR A 14 -12.76 -0.06 5.76
N ILE A 15 -11.55 0.16 5.24
CA ILE A 15 -10.31 -0.05 5.99
C ILE A 15 -10.25 0.88 7.20
N VAL A 16 -10.43 2.19 7.00
CA VAL A 16 -10.36 3.20 8.07
C VAL A 16 -11.41 2.98 9.15
N ALA A 17 -12.52 2.31 8.84
CA ALA A 17 -13.57 1.98 9.82
C ALA A 17 -13.21 0.79 10.74
N THR A 18 -12.11 0.08 10.51
CA THR A 18 -11.62 -0.96 11.44
C THR A 18 -10.81 -0.35 12.59
N ASP A 19 -10.63 -1.10 13.67
CA ASP A 19 -9.96 -0.62 14.89
C ASP A 19 -8.55 -0.06 14.62
N ASP A 20 -7.78 -0.69 13.74
CA ASP A 20 -6.38 -0.33 13.44
C ASP A 20 -6.15 0.16 12.00
N GLY A 21 -7.21 0.23 11.17
CA GLY A 21 -7.05 0.41 9.73
C GLY A 21 -6.48 1.76 9.32
N GLU A 22 -6.84 2.84 10.02
CA GLU A 22 -6.23 4.16 9.79
C GLU A 22 -4.72 4.14 10.08
N ALA A 23 -4.32 3.51 11.19
CA ALA A 23 -2.91 3.40 11.56
C ALA A 23 -2.11 2.61 10.53
N ILE A 24 -2.67 1.51 10.00
CA ILE A 24 -2.06 0.72 8.94
C ILE A 24 -1.90 1.54 7.65
N VAL A 25 -2.93 2.28 7.24
CA VAL A 25 -2.87 3.11 6.02
C VAL A 25 -1.85 4.23 6.17
N ARG A 26 -1.81 4.91 7.33
CA ARG A 26 -0.81 5.94 7.61
C ARG A 26 0.59 5.37 7.63
N GLY A 27 0.82 4.25 8.32
CA GLY A 27 2.13 3.60 8.38
C GLY A 27 2.64 3.18 7.00
N LEU A 28 1.79 2.60 6.15
CA LEU A 28 2.15 2.29 4.76
C LEU A 28 2.50 3.54 3.96
N TYR A 29 1.84 4.67 4.23
CA TYR A 29 2.13 5.94 3.55
C TYR A 29 3.46 6.50 4.02
N ASP A 30 3.70 6.49 5.33
CA ASP A 30 4.92 6.98 5.96
C ASP A 30 6.14 6.16 5.51
N GLU A 31 6.01 4.83 5.37
CA GLU A 31 7.06 4.01 4.74
C GLU A 31 7.35 4.46 3.30
N CYS A 32 6.33 4.72 2.48
CA CYS A 32 6.54 5.24 1.11
C CYS A 32 7.24 6.62 1.12
N LEU A 33 6.92 7.49 2.07
CA LEU A 33 7.54 8.80 2.22
C LEU A 33 9.02 8.67 2.61
N ALA A 34 9.32 7.81 3.58
CA ALA A 34 10.69 7.55 4.02
C ALA A 34 11.55 7.00 2.86
N VAL A 35 10.99 6.15 2.01
CA VAL A 35 11.67 5.66 0.80
C VAL A 35 11.91 6.79 -0.20
N ALA A 36 10.92 7.65 -0.43
CA ALA A 36 11.04 8.77 -1.36
C ALA A 36 12.12 9.76 -0.91
N GLU A 37 12.16 10.06 0.40
CA GLU A 37 13.19 10.90 1.00
C GLU A 37 14.59 10.28 0.86
N ALA A 38 14.74 8.99 1.18
CA ALA A 38 16.02 8.29 1.03
C ALA A 38 16.49 8.18 -0.43
N ALA A 39 15.56 8.20 -1.39
CA ALA A 39 15.85 8.25 -2.82
C ALA A 39 16.22 9.66 -3.33
N GLY A 40 16.23 10.68 -2.47
CA GLY A 40 16.51 12.07 -2.85
C GLY A 40 15.33 12.81 -3.48
N GLU A 41 14.11 12.26 -3.37
CA GLU A 41 12.88 12.79 -3.96
C GLU A 41 11.82 13.05 -2.87
N PRO A 42 12.09 13.95 -1.90
CA PRO A 42 11.17 14.18 -0.79
C PRO A 42 9.84 14.76 -1.29
N VAL A 43 8.73 14.21 -0.79
CA VAL A 43 7.39 14.70 -1.12
C VAL A 43 7.10 15.98 -0.32
N PRO A 44 6.68 17.09 -0.95
CA PRO A 44 6.37 18.33 -0.23
C PRO A 44 5.24 18.15 0.80
N LEU A 45 5.35 18.80 1.96
CA LEU A 45 4.40 18.65 3.08
C LEU A 45 2.94 18.86 2.66
N ALA A 46 2.64 19.88 1.85
CA ALA A 46 1.28 20.14 1.36
C ALA A 46 0.69 18.95 0.56
N ALA A 47 1.54 18.24 -0.20
CA ALA A 47 1.14 17.04 -0.92
C ALA A 47 0.96 15.85 0.04
N GLN A 48 1.79 15.74 1.07
CA GLN A 48 1.63 14.73 2.13
C GLN A 48 0.32 14.91 2.88
N ASP A 49 -0.03 16.13 3.27
CA ASP A 49 -1.27 16.44 3.99
C ASP A 49 -2.50 16.13 3.14
N THR A 50 -2.46 16.48 1.85
CA THR A 50 -3.52 16.16 0.89
C THR A 50 -3.71 14.64 0.74
N ALA A 51 -2.60 13.91 0.60
CA ALA A 51 -2.63 12.46 0.47
C ALA A 51 -3.13 11.80 1.75
N ARG A 52 -2.67 12.22 2.93
CA ARG A 52 -3.15 11.73 4.23
C ARG A 52 -4.66 11.94 4.37
N GLY A 53 -5.16 13.14 4.10
CA GLY A 53 -6.60 13.42 4.16
C GLY A 53 -7.41 12.49 3.24
N THR A 54 -6.92 12.27 2.01
CA THR A 54 -7.58 11.36 1.06
C THR A 54 -7.53 9.90 1.51
N LEU A 55 -6.40 9.47 2.08
CA LEU A 55 -6.14 8.08 2.48
C LEU A 55 -6.76 7.71 3.83
N THR A 56 -7.23 8.68 4.61
CA THR A 56 -7.93 8.45 5.88
C THR A 56 -9.38 8.93 5.84
N GLN A 57 -9.93 9.18 4.65
CA GLN A 57 -11.30 9.64 4.52
C GLN A 57 -12.29 8.51 4.82
N ALA A 58 -13.06 8.66 5.90
CA ALA A 58 -14.14 7.76 6.25
C ALA A 58 -15.20 7.67 5.12
N GLY A 59 -15.70 6.46 4.87
CA GLY A 59 -16.70 6.20 3.82
C GLY A 59 -16.17 6.33 2.38
N SER A 60 -14.86 6.51 2.19
CA SER A 60 -14.24 6.60 0.86
C SER A 60 -14.32 5.29 0.08
N ALA A 61 -14.94 5.30 -1.10
CA ALA A 61 -14.92 4.16 -2.03
C ALA A 61 -13.59 4.00 -2.79
N LEU A 62 -12.54 4.71 -2.37
CA LEU A 62 -11.23 4.66 -3.02
C LEU A 62 -10.62 3.27 -2.89
N LYS A 63 -10.49 2.56 -4.01
CA LYS A 63 -9.68 1.35 -4.14
C LYS A 63 -8.80 1.35 -5.37
N ALA A 64 -7.61 0.74 -5.25
CA ALA A 64 -6.69 0.63 -6.36
C ALA A 64 -7.25 -0.26 -7.48
N SER A 65 -6.87 0.00 -8.73
CA SER A 65 -7.19 -0.89 -9.85
C SER A 65 -6.67 -2.30 -9.60
N MET A 66 -5.47 -2.42 -9.01
CA MET A 66 -4.88 -3.71 -8.66
C MET A 66 -5.74 -4.52 -7.67
N LEU A 67 -6.56 -3.88 -6.81
CA LEU A 67 -7.52 -4.61 -5.98
C LEU A 67 -8.64 -5.21 -6.85
N ARG A 68 -9.11 -4.51 -7.88
CA ARG A 68 -10.16 -5.03 -8.79
C ARG A 68 -9.66 -6.23 -9.57
N ASP A 69 -8.41 -6.17 -10.06
CA ASP A 69 -7.76 -7.31 -10.71
C ASP A 69 -7.67 -8.49 -9.72
N LEU A 70 -7.29 -8.21 -8.48
CA LEU A 70 -7.21 -9.21 -7.42
C LEU A 70 -8.57 -9.87 -7.16
N GLU A 71 -9.62 -9.08 -6.93
CA GLU A 71 -11.01 -9.50 -6.70
C GLU A 71 -11.56 -10.32 -7.89
N ALA A 72 -11.15 -9.99 -9.12
CA ALA A 72 -11.53 -10.71 -10.33
C ALA A 72 -10.72 -12.00 -10.55
N GLY A 73 -9.83 -12.37 -9.62
CA GLY A 73 -8.97 -13.54 -9.80
C GLY A 73 -7.98 -13.38 -10.96
N GLN A 74 -7.54 -12.14 -11.25
CA GLN A 74 -6.63 -11.79 -12.35
C GLN A 74 -5.21 -11.48 -11.88
N GLN A 75 -4.22 -11.68 -12.74
CA GLN A 75 -2.81 -11.47 -12.40
C GLN A 75 -2.59 -10.00 -12.00
N VAL A 76 -1.96 -9.78 -10.84
CA VAL A 76 -1.71 -8.44 -10.29
C VAL A 76 -0.27 -8.02 -10.54
N LYS A 77 -0.05 -6.73 -10.79
CA LYS A 77 1.30 -6.14 -10.99
C LYS A 77 2.03 -5.87 -9.66
N ALA A 78 1.90 -6.78 -8.69
CA ALA A 78 2.39 -6.59 -7.32
C ALA A 78 3.89 -6.27 -7.26
N ALA A 79 4.71 -6.97 -8.05
CA ALA A 79 6.16 -6.77 -8.07
C ALA A 79 6.56 -5.36 -8.52
N HIS A 80 5.87 -4.78 -9.50
CA HIS A 80 6.21 -3.47 -10.07
C HIS A 80 5.71 -2.27 -9.24
N ILE A 81 4.81 -2.51 -8.29
CA ILE A 81 4.20 -1.44 -7.47
C ILE A 81 4.66 -1.57 -6.02
N VAL A 82 4.21 -2.61 -5.32
CA VAL A 82 4.52 -2.81 -3.90
C VAL A 82 5.90 -3.43 -3.73
N GLY A 83 6.26 -4.37 -4.61
CA GLY A 83 7.58 -5.00 -4.61
C GLY A 83 8.72 -4.00 -4.90
N ASP A 84 8.55 -3.12 -5.89
CA ASP A 84 9.52 -2.07 -6.21
C ASP A 84 9.73 -1.11 -5.04
N MET A 85 8.64 -0.65 -4.41
CA MET A 85 8.72 0.23 -3.25
C MET A 85 9.46 -0.44 -2.07
N LEU A 86 9.15 -1.71 -1.79
CA LEU A 86 9.85 -2.49 -0.76
C LEU A 86 11.34 -2.71 -1.09
N ALA A 87 11.68 -2.94 -2.37
CA ALA A 87 13.07 -3.09 -2.79
C ALA A 87 13.87 -1.80 -2.57
N ARG A 88 13.26 -0.64 -2.85
CA ARG A 88 13.85 0.67 -2.57
C ARG A 88 14.02 0.90 -1.07
N ALA A 89 13.02 0.56 -0.25
CA ALA A 89 13.13 0.61 1.22
C ALA A 89 14.34 -0.16 1.73
N ARG A 90 14.49 -1.42 1.28
CA ARG A 90 15.63 -2.26 1.66
C ARG A 90 16.97 -1.71 1.19
N THR A 91 17.00 -1.08 0.01
CA THR A 91 18.22 -0.43 -0.51
C THR A 91 18.62 0.78 0.33
N ALA A 92 17.64 1.46 0.94
CA ALA A 92 17.81 2.57 1.85
C ALA A 92 18.03 2.14 3.32
N ASP A 93 18.26 0.85 3.60
CA ASP A 93 18.37 0.29 4.96
C ASP A 93 17.14 0.55 5.86
N GLN A 94 15.96 0.68 5.23
CA GLN A 94 14.67 0.81 5.91
C GLN A 94 13.96 -0.54 5.96
N GLU A 95 13.38 -0.88 7.11
CA GLU A 95 12.69 -2.18 7.28
C GLU A 95 11.50 -2.34 6.32
N GLY A 96 10.69 -1.28 6.16
CA GLY A 96 9.48 -1.31 5.32
C GLY A 96 8.54 -2.45 5.70
N LEU A 97 8.27 -2.61 7.00
CA LEU A 97 7.61 -3.79 7.57
C LEU A 97 6.18 -3.96 7.04
N LEU A 98 5.43 -2.87 6.91
CA LEU A 98 4.07 -2.92 6.37
C LEU A 98 4.08 -3.18 4.85
N LEU A 99 5.00 -2.58 4.11
CA LEU A 99 5.24 -2.88 2.70
C LEU A 99 5.62 -4.35 2.50
N GLN A 100 6.43 -4.92 3.40
CA GLN A 100 6.80 -6.33 3.40
C GLN A 100 5.59 -7.24 3.58
N VAL A 101 4.74 -6.96 4.58
CA VAL A 101 3.51 -7.72 4.81
C VAL A 101 2.55 -7.61 3.62
N ALA A 102 2.36 -6.40 3.09
CA ALA A 102 1.52 -6.16 1.91
C ALA A 102 2.02 -6.93 0.68
N TYR A 103 3.34 -6.90 0.42
CA TYR A 103 3.93 -7.61 -0.71
C TYR A 103 3.82 -9.13 -0.54
N SER A 104 4.08 -9.66 0.67
CA SER A 104 3.95 -11.08 0.97
C SER A 104 2.51 -11.58 0.76
N SER A 105 1.49 -10.82 1.20
CA SER A 105 0.08 -11.12 0.94
C SER A 105 -0.26 -11.21 -0.55
N LEU A 106 0.33 -10.34 -1.37
CA LEU A 106 0.15 -10.36 -2.82
C LEU A 106 0.85 -11.56 -3.48
N GLN A 107 2.05 -11.92 -3.03
CA GLN A 107 2.76 -13.10 -3.50
C GLN A 107 2.00 -14.39 -3.16
N ALA A 108 1.47 -14.49 -1.94
CA ALA A 108 0.65 -15.62 -1.52
C ALA A 108 -0.59 -15.78 -2.40
N TYR A 109 -1.29 -14.67 -2.69
CA TYR A 109 -2.42 -14.67 -3.62
C TYR A 109 -2.03 -15.15 -5.03
N GLN A 110 -0.89 -14.70 -5.56
CA GLN A 110 -0.43 -15.15 -6.88
C GLN A 110 -0.08 -16.64 -6.90
N ALA A 111 0.59 -17.14 -5.85
CA ALA A 111 0.95 -18.54 -5.73
C ALA A 111 -0.29 -19.45 -5.65
N GLN A 112 -1.30 -19.05 -4.87
CA GLN A 112 -2.56 -19.79 -4.75
C GLN A 112 -3.36 -19.88 -6.06
N ARG A 113 -3.12 -18.98 -7.02
CA ARG A 113 -3.78 -19.01 -8.33
C ARG A 113 -3.03 -19.80 -9.40
N ALA A 114 -1.76 -20.09 -9.15
CA ALA A 114 -0.92 -20.86 -10.06
C ALA A 114 -1.04 -22.38 -9.83
N GLY A 115 -1.62 -22.79 -8.69
CA GLY A 115 -1.99 -24.18 -8.40
C GLY A 115 -3.46 -24.45 -8.72
#